data_AF-A0A6N7MF82-F1
#
_entry.id   AF-A0A6N7MF82-F1
#
_cell.length_a   1.000
_cell.length_b   1.000
_cell.length_c   1.000
_cell.angle_alpha   90.00
_cell.angle_beta   90.00
_cell.angle_gamma   90.00
#
_symmetry.space_group_name_H-M   'P 1'
#
loop_
_entity.id
_entity.type
_entity.pdbx_description
1 polymer ?
#
loop_
_entity_poly.entity_id
_entity_poly.type
_entity_poly.pdbx_seq_one_letter_code
_entity_poly.pdbx_strand_id
1 'polypeptide(L)'
;MNNNTMAIREKYLLLLLILVLSLMTSSAKTLNQYLPKAVNGWVTVGEDHYYNPETLFDYINGGAELFISYDFEQVISRTYKKSGQPDITVEIFDMVKAKNAFGVFTHAREDVYSNFGQGSQTFEGAILFWKDRYYISIVSDVETSDSKKTLVATAKKIDKAIKQTGMLPEILDWIPESLLVPGSIFYFHHYVWLNAFYYISDENLLNITDKTDAVLAKYGEPEKRYYLLIIQYPDNTLAGEAYKNFAEQYAPEIKTHPVVKLEDGKWIACKVDHDLFVCVFNAHEEKNAGTLLKTVLEKYSLSGE
;
A
#
# COMPACT_ATOMS: atom_id res chain seq x y z
N MET A 1 31.29 41.14 -15.67
CA MET A 1 30.53 40.01 -16.26
C MET A 1 29.74 40.56 -17.43
N ASN A 2 29.89 39.96 -18.61
CA ASN A 2 29.36 40.49 -19.87
C ASN A 2 27.82 40.41 -19.89
N ASN A 3 27.12 41.48 -20.27
CA ASN A 3 25.65 41.51 -20.35
C ASN A 3 25.08 40.37 -21.23
N ASN A 4 25.84 39.94 -22.23
CA ASN A 4 25.47 38.80 -23.09
C ASN A 4 25.44 37.46 -22.35
N THR A 5 26.31 37.25 -21.36
CA THR A 5 26.38 35.98 -20.61
C THR A 5 25.22 35.85 -19.62
N MET A 6 24.73 36.97 -19.08
CA MET A 6 23.56 37.03 -18.19
C MET A 6 22.26 36.74 -18.95
N ALA A 7 22.06 37.37 -20.11
CA ALA A 7 20.89 37.15 -20.96
C ALA A 7 20.77 35.71 -21.50
N ILE A 8 21.90 35.06 -21.78
CA ILE A 8 21.93 33.65 -22.19
C ILE A 8 21.50 32.73 -21.04
N ARG A 9 22.00 32.97 -19.82
CA ARG A 9 21.64 32.20 -18.61
C ARG A 9 20.17 32.32 -18.25
N GLU A 10 19.58 33.52 -18.37
CA GLU A 10 18.15 33.75 -18.14
C GLU A 10 17.27 33.01 -19.14
N LYS A 11 17.64 32.99 -20.43
CA LYS A 11 16.93 32.19 -21.46
C LYS A 11 16.95 30.69 -21.15
N TYR A 12 18.10 30.15 -20.72
CA TYR A 12 18.20 28.74 -20.35
C TYR A 12 17.38 28.42 -19.10
N LEU A 13 17.38 29.28 -18.07
CA LEU A 13 16.51 29.11 -16.90
C LEU A 13 15.03 29.13 -17.29
N LEU A 14 14.61 30.05 -18.16
CA LEU A 14 13.22 30.12 -18.61
C LEU A 14 12.81 28.88 -19.41
N LEU A 15 13.68 28.38 -20.29
CA LEU A 15 13.46 27.15 -21.05
C LEU A 15 13.38 25.92 -20.15
N LEU A 16 14.23 25.84 -19.12
CA LEU A 16 14.21 24.76 -18.15
C LEU A 16 12.94 24.81 -17.29
N LEU A 17 12.51 26.01 -16.90
CA LEU A 17 11.24 26.22 -16.19
C LEU A 17 10.03 25.83 -17.04
N ILE A 18 10.00 26.21 -18.32
CA ILE A 18 8.93 25.83 -19.27
C ILE A 18 8.93 24.32 -19.52
N LEU A 19 10.10 23.70 -19.64
CA LEU A 19 10.23 22.25 -19.80
C LEU A 19 9.72 21.52 -18.55
N VAL A 20 10.08 21.98 -17.35
CA VAL A 20 9.59 21.42 -16.08
C VAL A 20 8.07 21.63 -15.95
N LEU A 21 7.52 22.80 -16.28
CA LEU A 21 6.06 23.01 -16.30
C LEU A 21 5.35 22.12 -17.35
N SER A 22 5.95 21.89 -18.51
CA SER A 22 5.43 21.02 -19.56
C SER A 22 5.44 19.54 -19.14
N LEU A 23 6.44 19.11 -18.37
CA LEU A 23 6.52 17.75 -17.81
C LEU A 23 5.46 17.54 -16.73
N MET A 24 5.27 18.52 -15.84
CA MET A 24 4.27 18.49 -14.76
C MET A 24 2.83 18.48 -15.29
N THR A 25 2.55 19.18 -16.40
CA THR A 25 1.22 19.18 -17.05
C THR A 25 0.92 17.92 -17.87
N SER A 26 1.93 17.10 -18.18
CA SER A 26 1.77 15.90 -19.00
C SER A 26 1.31 14.66 -18.21
N SER A 27 1.73 14.52 -16.94
CA SER A 27 1.32 13.38 -16.09
C SER A 27 -0.19 13.44 -15.81
N ALA A 28 -0.73 14.63 -15.49
CA ALA A 28 -2.12 14.75 -15.05
C ALA A 28 -3.18 14.45 -16.12
N LYS A 29 -2.91 14.77 -17.39
CA LYS A 29 -3.83 14.49 -18.50
C LYS A 29 -3.77 13.07 -19.04
N THR A 30 -2.98 12.17 -18.43
CA THR A 30 -2.76 10.83 -18.96
C THR A 30 -3.73 9.78 -18.39
N LEU A 31 -4.28 9.95 -17.18
CA LEU A 31 -5.11 8.91 -16.55
C LEU A 31 -6.48 8.70 -17.23
N ASN A 32 -7.05 9.74 -17.84
CA ASN A 32 -8.35 9.66 -18.51
C ASN A 32 -8.37 8.68 -19.70
N GLN A 33 -7.20 8.32 -20.24
CA GLN A 33 -7.06 7.35 -21.33
C GLN A 33 -7.49 5.93 -20.91
N TYR A 34 -7.43 5.62 -19.61
CA TYR A 34 -7.85 4.33 -19.07
C TYR A 34 -9.36 4.26 -18.83
N LEU A 35 -10.04 5.42 -18.80
CA LEU A 35 -11.45 5.51 -18.50
C LEU A 35 -12.29 5.52 -19.79
N PRO A 36 -13.21 4.55 -19.98
CA PRO A 36 -14.10 4.56 -21.13
C PRO A 36 -15.02 5.79 -21.12
N LYS A 37 -15.51 6.23 -22.29
CA LYS A 37 -16.55 7.29 -22.37
C LYS A 37 -17.95 6.78 -22.03
N ALA A 38 -18.19 5.48 -22.21
CA ALA A 38 -19.46 4.83 -21.91
C ALA A 38 -19.29 3.32 -21.68
N VAL A 39 -20.14 2.75 -20.83
CA VAL A 39 -20.21 1.32 -20.53
C VAL A 39 -21.67 0.94 -20.25
N ASN A 40 -22.23 -0.04 -20.96
CA ASN A 40 -23.59 -0.57 -20.70
C ASN A 40 -24.72 0.49 -20.62
N GLY A 41 -24.58 1.60 -21.34
CA GLY A 41 -25.54 2.71 -21.33
C GLY A 41 -25.31 3.75 -20.23
N TRP A 42 -24.37 3.52 -19.32
CA TRP A 42 -23.80 4.58 -18.47
C TRP A 42 -22.85 5.43 -19.30
N VAL A 43 -23.05 6.74 -19.26
CA VAL A 43 -22.26 7.73 -20.02
C VAL A 43 -21.65 8.73 -19.05
N THR A 44 -20.49 9.27 -19.40
CA THR A 44 -19.84 10.33 -18.63
C THR A 44 -20.72 11.58 -18.56
N VAL A 45 -20.78 12.21 -17.39
CA VAL A 45 -21.47 13.49 -17.19
C VAL A 45 -20.51 14.49 -16.55
N GLY A 46 -20.41 15.69 -17.10
CA GLY A 46 -19.48 16.71 -16.63
C GLY A 46 -18.04 16.49 -17.09
N GLU A 47 -17.11 17.19 -16.45
CA GLU A 47 -15.67 17.04 -16.65
C GLU A 47 -15.08 16.03 -15.65
N ASP A 48 -13.91 15.48 -15.99
CA ASP A 48 -13.13 14.66 -15.05
C ASP A 48 -12.58 15.56 -13.94
N HIS A 49 -12.70 15.09 -12.69
CA HIS A 49 -12.09 15.78 -11.55
C HIS A 49 -10.72 15.18 -11.27
N TYR A 50 -9.76 16.04 -10.92
CA TYR A 50 -8.41 15.65 -10.58
C TYR A 50 -8.05 16.22 -9.22
N TYR A 51 -7.42 15.40 -8.39
CA TYR A 51 -6.95 15.81 -7.08
C TYR A 51 -5.50 15.36 -6.91
N ASN A 52 -4.71 16.20 -6.25
CA ASN A 52 -3.31 15.94 -5.89
C ASN A 52 -3.18 15.90 -4.34
N PRO A 53 -1.98 15.69 -3.76
CA PRO A 53 -1.81 15.68 -2.30
C PRO A 53 -2.32 16.92 -1.57
N GLU A 54 -2.29 18.08 -2.21
CA GLU A 54 -2.72 19.34 -1.62
C GLU A 54 -4.25 19.47 -1.60
N THR A 55 -4.95 18.91 -2.59
CA THR A 55 -6.42 19.05 -2.76
C THR A 55 -7.21 17.80 -2.38
N LEU A 56 -6.56 16.68 -2.05
CA LEU A 56 -7.26 15.42 -1.80
C LEU A 56 -8.13 15.46 -0.53
N PHE A 57 -7.72 16.22 0.49
CA PHE A 57 -8.51 16.38 1.72
C PHE A 57 -9.87 17.05 1.47
N ASP A 58 -9.98 17.91 0.46
CA ASP A 58 -11.26 18.53 0.06
C ASP A 58 -12.21 17.51 -0.59
N TYR A 59 -11.67 16.41 -1.12
CA TYR A 59 -12.41 15.37 -1.83
C TYR A 59 -12.78 14.17 -0.94
N ILE A 60 -11.80 13.59 -0.23
CA ILE A 60 -12.01 12.40 0.64
C ILE A 60 -11.47 12.72 2.04
N ASN A 61 -12.23 13.48 2.81
CA ASN A 61 -11.86 13.85 4.17
C ASN A 61 -11.84 12.59 5.08
N GLY A 62 -10.73 12.37 5.79
CA GLY A 62 -10.46 11.18 6.61
C GLY A 62 -9.82 10.01 5.85
N GLY A 63 -10.14 9.82 4.56
CA GLY A 63 -9.52 8.78 3.73
C GLY A 63 -8.25 9.23 3.00
N ALA A 64 -8.03 10.54 2.83
CA ALA A 64 -6.88 11.09 2.12
C ALA A 64 -5.53 10.71 2.74
N GLU A 65 -5.48 10.57 4.08
CA GLU A 65 -4.25 10.22 4.81
C GLU A 65 -3.67 8.88 4.34
N LEU A 66 -4.55 7.92 3.99
CA LEU A 66 -4.13 6.66 3.39
C LEU A 66 -3.29 6.91 2.13
N PHE A 67 -3.85 7.55 1.11
CA PHE A 67 -3.14 7.73 -0.15
C PHE A 67 -1.89 8.61 -0.01
N ILE A 68 -1.95 9.66 0.81
CA ILE A 68 -0.82 10.56 1.10
C ILE A 68 0.34 9.80 1.75
N SER A 69 0.04 8.93 2.71
CA SER A 69 1.05 8.12 3.37
C SER A 69 1.73 7.10 2.45
N TYR A 70 1.21 6.89 1.23
CA TYR A 70 1.80 6.05 0.18
C TYR A 70 2.28 6.87 -1.04
N ASP A 71 2.69 8.12 -0.84
CA ASP A 71 3.30 9.01 -1.85
C ASP A 71 2.49 9.14 -3.15
N PHE A 72 1.15 9.08 -3.09
CA PHE A 72 0.35 9.21 -4.31
C PHE A 72 0.61 10.56 -5.00
N GLU A 73 0.59 10.57 -6.34
CA GLU A 73 0.81 11.80 -7.13
C GLU A 73 -0.51 12.49 -7.44
N GLN A 74 -1.53 11.71 -7.79
CA GLN A 74 -2.82 12.25 -8.23
C GLN A 74 -3.90 11.17 -8.28
N VAL A 75 -5.16 11.60 -8.33
CA VAL A 75 -6.31 10.76 -8.66
C VAL A 75 -7.18 11.46 -9.69
N ILE A 76 -7.68 10.69 -10.66
CA ILE A 76 -8.81 11.08 -11.51
C ILE A 76 -10.09 10.48 -10.95
N SER A 77 -11.16 11.27 -10.82
CA SER A 77 -12.50 10.82 -10.47
C SER A 77 -13.48 11.14 -11.60
N ARG A 78 -14.19 10.11 -12.07
CA ARG A 78 -15.19 10.22 -13.15
C ARG A 78 -16.49 9.56 -12.73
N THR A 79 -17.58 10.32 -12.84
CA THR A 79 -18.94 9.82 -12.63
C THR A 79 -19.63 9.49 -13.95
N TYR A 80 -20.29 8.34 -13.99
CA TYR A 80 -21.14 7.92 -15.09
C TYR A 80 -22.58 7.85 -14.64
N LYS A 81 -23.50 8.28 -15.51
CA LYS A 81 -24.94 8.26 -15.24
C LYS A 81 -25.71 7.47 -16.28
N LYS A 82 -26.81 6.86 -15.85
CA LYS A 82 -27.84 6.25 -16.71
C LYS A 82 -29.21 6.52 -16.09
N SER A 83 -30.16 6.96 -16.90
CA SER A 83 -31.51 7.27 -16.43
C SER A 83 -32.14 6.07 -15.70
N GLY A 84 -32.69 6.30 -14.50
CA GLY A 84 -33.32 5.26 -13.69
C GLY A 84 -32.35 4.24 -13.07
N GLN A 85 -31.06 4.58 -12.98
CA GLN A 85 -30.03 3.76 -12.37
C GLN A 85 -29.14 4.60 -11.45
N PRO A 86 -28.47 3.98 -10.46
CA PRO A 86 -27.50 4.68 -9.63
C PRO A 86 -26.31 5.18 -10.44
N ASP A 87 -25.70 6.24 -9.95
CA ASP A 87 -24.45 6.77 -10.49
C ASP A 87 -23.32 5.78 -10.18
N ILE A 88 -22.35 5.71 -11.09
CA ILE A 88 -21.12 4.92 -10.90
C ILE A 88 -19.95 5.88 -10.91
N THR A 89 -19.17 5.90 -9.83
CA THR A 89 -17.93 6.68 -9.73
C THR A 89 -16.75 5.75 -9.92
N VAL A 90 -15.82 6.17 -10.77
CA VAL A 90 -14.56 5.47 -11.03
C VAL A 90 -13.41 6.38 -10.68
N GLU A 91 -12.52 5.88 -9.84
CA GLU A 91 -11.32 6.57 -9.41
C GLU A 91 -10.09 5.76 -9.80
N ILE A 92 -9.09 6.42 -10.38
CA ILE A 92 -7.78 5.83 -10.64
C ILE A 92 -6.75 6.70 -9.93
N PHE A 93 -6.16 6.15 -8.87
CA PHE A 93 -5.07 6.76 -8.12
C PHE A 93 -3.74 6.35 -8.74
N ASP A 94 -2.90 7.33 -9.02
CA ASP A 94 -1.51 7.13 -9.41
C ASP A 94 -0.63 7.14 -8.15
N MET A 95 -0.15 5.97 -7.75
CA MET A 95 0.63 5.79 -6.53
C MET A 95 2.14 5.92 -6.77
N VAL A 96 2.55 6.38 -7.96
CA VAL A 96 3.94 6.55 -8.41
C VAL A 96 4.72 5.23 -8.58
N LYS A 97 4.62 4.32 -7.62
CA LYS A 97 5.28 3.01 -7.58
C LYS A 97 4.25 1.90 -7.39
N ALA A 98 4.53 0.74 -7.98
CA ALA A 98 3.70 -0.45 -7.83
C ALA A 98 3.52 -0.89 -6.36
N LYS A 99 4.59 -0.83 -5.56
CA LYS A 99 4.54 -1.18 -4.13
C LYS A 99 3.58 -0.31 -3.34
N ASN A 100 3.44 0.97 -3.71
CA ASN A 100 2.54 1.91 -3.05
C ASN A 100 1.08 1.59 -3.39
N ALA A 101 0.77 1.27 -4.66
CA ALA A 101 -0.55 0.79 -5.06
C ALA A 101 -0.93 -0.53 -4.40
N PHE A 102 0.03 -1.46 -4.31
CA PHE A 102 -0.16 -2.69 -3.56
C PHE A 102 -0.44 -2.41 -2.07
N GLY A 103 0.33 -1.51 -1.44
CA GLY A 103 0.14 -1.13 -0.05
C GLY A 103 -1.26 -0.60 0.25
N VAL A 104 -1.71 0.39 -0.52
CA VAL A 104 -3.10 0.89 -0.42
C VAL A 104 -4.12 -0.23 -0.63
N PHE A 105 -3.93 -1.09 -1.63
CA PHE A 105 -4.83 -2.22 -1.88
C PHE A 105 -4.93 -3.19 -0.71
N THR A 106 -3.82 -3.43 0.03
CA THR A 106 -3.84 -4.35 1.17
C THR A 106 -4.75 -3.90 2.32
N HIS A 107 -5.11 -2.61 2.42
CA HIS A 107 -6.09 -2.13 3.42
C HIS A 107 -7.51 -2.65 3.20
N ALA A 108 -7.89 -2.86 1.93
CA ALA A 108 -9.22 -3.37 1.58
C ALA A 108 -9.23 -4.88 1.35
N ARG A 109 -8.08 -5.56 1.48
CA ARG A 109 -7.92 -6.96 1.10
C ARG A 109 -8.47 -7.89 2.18
N GLU A 110 -9.53 -8.62 1.84
CA GLU A 110 -10.06 -9.70 2.69
C GLU A 110 -9.59 -11.07 2.19
N ASP A 111 -9.54 -11.24 0.87
CA ASP A 111 -9.21 -12.51 0.20
C ASP A 111 -8.03 -12.41 -0.79
N VAL A 112 -7.63 -13.54 -1.35
CA VAL A 112 -6.63 -13.62 -2.43
C VAL A 112 -7.33 -13.84 -3.77
N TYR A 113 -7.95 -12.77 -4.29
CA TYR A 113 -8.56 -12.78 -5.63
C TYR A 113 -7.80 -11.87 -6.60
N SER A 114 -7.81 -12.24 -7.88
CA SER A 114 -7.10 -11.55 -8.97
C SER A 114 -7.93 -11.54 -10.26
N ASN A 115 -9.24 -11.39 -10.12
CA ASN A 115 -10.18 -11.34 -11.25
C ASN A 115 -9.93 -10.12 -12.16
N PHE A 116 -9.36 -9.05 -11.59
CA PHE A 116 -8.91 -7.85 -12.29
C PHE A 116 -7.54 -7.43 -11.77
N GLY A 117 -6.71 -6.88 -12.65
CA GLY A 117 -5.39 -6.39 -12.27
C GLY A 117 -4.49 -7.50 -11.70
N GLN A 118 -3.74 -7.16 -10.66
CA GLN A 118 -2.86 -8.10 -9.95
C GLN A 118 -3.42 -8.54 -8.60
N GLY A 119 -4.48 -7.90 -8.15
CA GLY A 119 -5.27 -8.26 -6.97
C GLY A 119 -6.54 -7.43 -6.96
N SER A 120 -7.67 -8.05 -6.64
CA SER A 120 -8.99 -7.41 -6.67
C SER A 120 -9.87 -7.85 -5.50
N GLN A 121 -10.74 -6.97 -5.04
CA GLN A 121 -11.82 -7.25 -4.10
C GLN A 121 -13.14 -6.81 -4.70
N THR A 122 -14.20 -7.56 -4.43
CA THR A 122 -15.56 -7.24 -4.86
C THR A 122 -16.45 -7.24 -3.63
N PHE A 123 -17.05 -6.08 -3.37
CA PHE A 123 -18.03 -5.88 -2.32
C PHE A 123 -19.39 -5.62 -2.97
N GLU A 124 -20.44 -5.53 -2.14
CA GLU A 124 -21.72 -5.02 -2.61
C GLU A 124 -21.55 -3.57 -3.10
N GLY A 125 -21.81 -3.34 -4.39
CA GLY A 125 -21.71 -2.02 -5.00
C GLY A 125 -20.28 -1.52 -5.25
N ALA A 126 -19.22 -2.32 -5.03
CA ALA A 126 -17.85 -1.87 -5.27
C ALA A 126 -16.92 -2.95 -5.84
N ILE A 127 -16.00 -2.53 -6.71
CA ILE A 127 -14.84 -3.33 -7.14
C ILE A 127 -13.59 -2.48 -6.92
N LEU A 128 -12.66 -2.99 -6.12
CA LEU A 128 -11.37 -2.38 -5.83
C LEU A 128 -10.28 -3.28 -6.40
N PHE A 129 -9.29 -2.73 -7.09
CA PHE A 129 -8.16 -3.52 -7.57
C PHE A 129 -6.92 -2.66 -7.79
N TRP A 130 -5.76 -3.31 -7.88
CA TRP A 130 -4.53 -2.63 -8.25
C TRP A 130 -3.89 -3.27 -9.48
N LYS A 131 -3.17 -2.47 -10.26
CA LYS A 131 -2.37 -2.94 -11.39
C LYS A 131 -1.27 -1.94 -11.69
N ASP A 132 -0.04 -2.42 -11.81
CA ASP A 132 1.13 -1.54 -11.90
C ASP A 132 1.13 -0.53 -10.74
N ARG A 133 1.40 0.75 -11.00
CA ARG A 133 1.36 1.81 -9.99
C ARG A 133 -0.03 2.35 -9.68
N TYR A 134 -1.08 1.74 -10.23
CA TYR A 134 -2.45 2.25 -10.11
C TYR A 134 -3.26 1.48 -9.09
N TYR A 135 -3.94 2.22 -8.21
CA TYR A 135 -5.05 1.71 -7.40
C TYR A 135 -6.37 2.22 -7.99
N ILE A 136 -7.34 1.32 -8.16
CA ILE A 136 -8.59 1.59 -8.88
C ILE A 136 -9.77 1.27 -7.96
N SER A 137 -10.68 2.24 -7.83
CA SER A 137 -11.94 2.13 -7.11
C SER A 137 -13.09 2.33 -8.10
N ILE A 138 -14.05 1.39 -8.12
CA ILE A 138 -15.26 1.48 -8.93
C ILE A 138 -16.43 1.26 -7.98
N VAL A 139 -17.21 2.31 -7.73
CA VAL A 139 -18.29 2.29 -6.74
C VAL A 139 -19.61 2.72 -7.38
N SER A 140 -20.68 2.05 -6.99
CA SER A 140 -22.07 2.43 -7.25
C SER A 140 -22.74 2.75 -5.93
N ASP A 141 -23.45 3.87 -5.84
CA ASP A 141 -24.12 4.30 -4.58
C ASP A 141 -25.09 3.23 -4.04
N VAL A 142 -25.71 2.48 -4.95
CA VAL A 142 -26.61 1.35 -4.66
C VAL A 142 -26.29 0.21 -5.63
N GLU A 143 -26.25 -1.04 -5.15
CA GLU A 143 -26.12 -2.20 -6.04
C GLU A 143 -27.48 -2.60 -6.65
N THR A 144 -27.58 -2.46 -7.97
CA THR A 144 -28.60 -3.09 -8.82
C THR A 144 -27.96 -4.17 -9.70
N SER A 145 -28.77 -5.10 -10.25
CA SER A 145 -28.27 -6.12 -11.19
C SER A 145 -27.58 -5.52 -12.42
N ASP A 146 -28.02 -4.36 -12.91
CA ASP A 146 -27.40 -3.68 -14.05
C ASP A 146 -26.13 -2.93 -13.64
N SER A 147 -26.12 -2.28 -12.48
CA SER A 147 -24.91 -1.61 -11.96
C SER A 147 -23.80 -2.62 -11.71
N LYS A 148 -24.08 -3.78 -11.10
CA LYS A 148 -23.13 -4.87 -10.85
C LYS A 148 -22.46 -5.36 -12.14
N LYS A 149 -23.26 -5.60 -13.18
CA LYS A 149 -22.74 -5.97 -14.52
C LYS A 149 -21.86 -4.87 -15.11
N THR A 150 -22.20 -3.62 -14.84
CA THR A 150 -21.48 -2.45 -15.34
C THR A 150 -20.17 -2.24 -14.60
N LEU A 151 -20.13 -2.41 -13.27
CA LEU A 151 -18.92 -2.44 -12.46
C LEU A 151 -17.91 -3.45 -13.03
N VAL A 152 -18.34 -4.69 -13.25
CA VAL A 152 -17.49 -5.75 -13.84
C VAL A 152 -17.02 -5.37 -15.24
N ALA A 153 -17.90 -4.83 -16.09
CA ALA A 153 -17.53 -4.43 -17.46
C ALA A 153 -16.53 -3.26 -17.46
N THR A 154 -16.69 -2.31 -16.55
CA THR A 154 -15.77 -1.17 -16.36
C THR A 154 -14.41 -1.65 -15.87
N ALA A 155 -14.37 -2.52 -14.85
CA ALA A 155 -13.15 -3.13 -14.34
C ALA A 155 -12.35 -3.83 -15.44
N LYS A 156 -13.01 -4.67 -16.25
CA LYS A 156 -12.39 -5.35 -17.41
C LYS A 156 -11.80 -4.38 -18.44
N LYS A 157 -12.47 -3.26 -18.70
CA LYS A 157 -11.98 -2.26 -19.66
C LYS A 157 -10.73 -1.57 -19.13
N ILE A 158 -10.73 -1.15 -17.86
CA ILE A 158 -9.58 -0.49 -17.23
C ILE A 158 -8.40 -1.44 -17.11
N ASP A 159 -8.63 -2.67 -16.64
CA ASP A 159 -7.62 -3.72 -16.55
C ASP A 159 -6.98 -3.99 -17.92
N LYS A 160 -7.78 -4.08 -19.00
CA LYS A 160 -7.24 -4.24 -20.35
C LYS A 160 -6.49 -2.99 -20.85
N ALA A 161 -6.84 -1.79 -20.39
CA ALA A 161 -6.24 -0.54 -20.83
C ALA A 161 -4.84 -0.33 -20.21
N ILE A 162 -4.69 -0.66 -18.91
CA ILE A 162 -3.40 -0.66 -18.22
C ILE A 162 -2.62 -1.92 -18.65
N LYS A 163 -1.59 -1.75 -19.49
CA LYS A 163 -0.86 -2.89 -20.09
C LYS A 163 0.20 -3.47 -19.17
N GLN A 164 0.76 -2.63 -18.32
CA GLN A 164 1.87 -2.96 -17.45
C GLN A 164 1.36 -3.68 -16.22
N THR A 165 2.25 -4.48 -15.63
CA THR A 165 2.10 -5.03 -14.29
C THR A 165 3.26 -4.53 -13.45
N GLY A 166 3.00 -4.31 -12.17
CA GLY A 166 3.97 -3.83 -11.20
C GLY A 166 4.60 -4.99 -10.43
N MET A 167 5.82 -4.79 -9.95
CA MET A 167 6.44 -5.75 -9.05
C MET A 167 5.85 -5.60 -7.64
N LEU A 168 5.67 -6.74 -6.96
CA LEU A 168 5.38 -6.75 -5.54
C LEU A 168 6.63 -6.31 -4.75
N PRO A 169 6.46 -5.79 -3.52
CA PRO A 169 7.58 -5.52 -2.63
C PRO A 169 8.41 -6.79 -2.36
N GLU A 170 9.74 -6.71 -2.45
CA GLU A 170 10.66 -7.85 -2.25
C GLU A 170 10.55 -8.45 -0.83
N ILE A 171 10.25 -7.61 0.17
CA ILE A 171 10.03 -8.03 1.56
C ILE A 171 8.95 -9.13 1.71
N LEU A 172 8.05 -9.27 0.73
CA LEU A 172 7.04 -10.33 0.74
C LEU A 172 7.61 -11.74 0.51
N ASP A 173 8.77 -11.86 -0.14
CA ASP A 173 9.38 -13.17 -0.47
C ASP A 173 9.83 -13.92 0.80
N TRP A 174 10.03 -13.18 1.89
CA TRP A 174 10.43 -13.72 3.19
C TRP A 174 9.25 -14.18 4.04
N ILE A 175 8.00 -13.98 3.61
CA ILE A 175 6.79 -14.41 4.32
C ILE A 175 6.62 -15.93 4.19
N PRO A 176 6.59 -16.69 5.29
CA PRO A 176 6.32 -18.12 5.22
C PRO A 176 4.84 -18.39 4.95
N GLU A 177 4.54 -19.26 3.98
CA GLU A 177 3.15 -19.56 3.59
C GLU A 177 2.43 -20.49 4.57
N SER A 178 3.17 -21.32 5.31
CA SER A 178 2.60 -22.27 6.25
C SER A 178 1.86 -21.54 7.38
N LEU A 179 0.58 -21.89 7.57
CA LEU A 179 -0.34 -21.28 8.55
C LEU A 179 -0.62 -19.78 8.31
N LEU A 180 -0.19 -19.21 7.19
CA LEU A 180 -0.54 -17.85 6.80
C LEU A 180 -2.05 -17.75 6.58
N VAL A 181 -2.67 -16.72 7.14
CA VAL A 181 -4.09 -16.43 6.89
C VAL A 181 -4.22 -15.78 5.53
N PRO A 182 -5.03 -16.33 4.60
CA PRO A 182 -5.27 -15.73 3.31
C PRO A 182 -5.72 -14.27 3.43
N GLY A 183 -5.25 -13.41 2.53
CA GLY A 183 -5.61 -11.99 2.50
C GLY A 183 -5.00 -11.13 3.61
N SER A 184 -4.35 -11.72 4.62
CA SER A 184 -3.90 -10.98 5.81
C SER A 184 -2.57 -10.23 5.69
N ILE A 185 -1.91 -10.30 4.54
CA ILE A 185 -0.67 -9.58 4.29
C ILE A 185 -0.99 -8.10 4.14
N PHE A 186 -0.39 -7.29 5.00
CA PHE A 186 -0.56 -5.87 5.08
C PHE A 186 0.79 -5.16 4.91
N TYR A 187 0.98 -4.43 3.80
CA TYR A 187 2.24 -3.76 3.49
C TYR A 187 2.12 -2.25 3.70
N PHE A 188 3.10 -1.65 4.38
CA PHE A 188 3.06 -0.24 4.79
C PHE A 188 4.47 0.36 4.95
N HIS A 189 4.54 1.69 4.95
CA HIS A 189 5.75 2.46 5.23
C HIS A 189 5.46 3.68 6.12
N HIS A 190 4.39 3.64 6.91
CA HIS A 190 4.10 4.63 7.94
C HIS A 190 3.59 3.95 9.20
N TYR A 191 4.16 4.30 10.36
CA TYR A 191 3.95 3.57 11.63
C TYR A 191 2.49 3.56 12.11
N VAL A 192 1.71 4.61 11.79
CA VAL A 192 0.29 4.69 12.17
C VAL A 192 -0.51 3.49 11.64
N TRP A 193 -0.11 2.93 10.51
CA TRP A 193 -0.78 1.78 9.93
C TRP A 193 -0.50 0.47 10.67
N LEU A 194 0.64 0.36 11.37
CA LEU A 194 0.86 -0.78 12.26
C LEU A 194 -0.24 -0.85 13.33
N ASN A 195 -0.55 0.30 13.95
CA ASN A 195 -1.53 0.38 15.01
C ASN A 195 -2.97 0.10 14.57
N ALA A 196 -3.28 0.25 13.27
CA ALA A 196 -4.57 -0.13 12.72
C ALA A 196 -4.82 -1.66 12.73
N PHE A 197 -3.75 -2.46 12.71
CA PHE A 197 -3.84 -3.93 12.63
C PHE A 197 -3.27 -4.67 13.85
N TYR A 198 -2.27 -4.09 14.51
CA TYR A 198 -1.69 -4.59 15.76
C TYR A 198 -1.10 -3.42 16.57
N TYR A 199 -1.81 -3.02 17.62
CA TYR A 199 -1.39 -1.90 18.47
C TYR A 199 -0.15 -2.26 19.30
N ILE A 200 0.90 -1.43 19.18
CA ILE A 200 2.13 -1.55 20.00
C ILE A 200 2.26 -0.35 20.93
N SER A 201 2.22 0.86 20.36
CA SER A 201 2.38 2.13 21.08
C SER A 201 1.87 3.27 20.20
N ASP A 202 1.45 4.38 20.82
CA ASP A 202 1.16 5.63 20.10
C ASP A 202 2.44 6.27 19.51
N GLU A 203 3.61 5.90 20.03
CA GLU A 203 4.92 6.35 19.54
C GLU A 203 5.47 5.46 18.43
N ASN A 204 6.30 6.03 17.55
CA ASN A 204 7.01 5.29 16.50
C ASN A 204 8.24 4.54 17.07
N LEU A 205 8.00 3.54 17.91
CA LEU A 205 9.07 2.79 18.60
C LEU A 205 10.04 2.08 17.64
N LEU A 206 9.54 1.72 16.46
CA LEU A 206 10.29 0.98 15.45
C LEU A 206 10.89 1.90 14.38
N ASN A 207 10.86 3.22 14.54
CA ASN A 207 11.44 4.18 13.58
C ASN A 207 11.00 3.92 12.12
N ILE A 208 9.74 3.54 11.91
CA ILE A 208 9.17 3.28 10.57
C ILE A 208 8.97 4.61 9.87
N THR A 209 9.49 4.74 8.66
CA THR A 209 9.43 5.96 7.83
C THR A 209 9.07 5.62 6.39
N ASP A 210 8.90 6.64 5.55
CA ASP A 210 8.72 6.51 4.09
C ASP A 210 9.85 5.73 3.37
N LYS A 211 10.98 5.52 4.06
CA LYS A 211 12.13 4.75 3.55
C LYS A 211 12.20 3.32 4.06
N THR A 212 11.28 2.90 4.92
CA THR A 212 11.23 1.53 5.45
C THR A 212 10.11 0.77 4.76
N ASP A 213 10.42 -0.44 4.29
CA ASP A 213 9.41 -1.38 3.82
C ASP A 213 8.99 -2.24 5.02
N ALA A 214 7.69 -2.23 5.36
CA ALA A 214 7.16 -3.03 6.46
C ALA A 214 6.00 -3.91 6.01
N VAL A 215 5.92 -5.10 6.57
CA VAL A 215 4.80 -6.01 6.35
C VAL A 215 4.36 -6.67 7.64
N LEU A 216 3.04 -6.67 7.86
CA LEU A 216 2.38 -7.40 8.92
C LEU A 216 1.53 -8.52 8.30
N ALA A 217 1.57 -9.72 8.87
CA ALA A 217 0.77 -10.85 8.43
C ALA A 217 0.19 -11.63 9.60
N LYS A 218 -1.00 -12.21 9.41
CA LYS A 218 -1.68 -13.03 10.43
C LYS A 218 -1.41 -14.50 10.19
N TYR A 219 -1.24 -15.25 11.27
CA TYR A 219 -1.00 -16.69 11.25
C TYR A 219 -1.96 -17.46 12.17
N GLY A 220 -2.11 -18.76 11.90
CA GLY A 220 -2.84 -19.72 12.72
C GLY A 220 -4.36 -19.69 12.55
N GLU A 221 -5.06 -20.26 13.52
CA GLU A 221 -6.53 -20.28 13.59
C GLU A 221 -7.06 -19.03 14.33
N PRO A 222 -8.33 -18.63 14.13
CA PRO A 222 -8.92 -17.46 14.80
C PRO A 222 -8.65 -17.38 16.31
N GLU A 223 -8.83 -18.50 17.04
CA GLU A 223 -8.66 -18.58 18.50
C GLU A 223 -7.19 -18.58 18.97
N LYS A 224 -6.25 -18.81 18.05
CA LYS A 224 -4.81 -18.88 18.33
C LYS A 224 -4.02 -17.93 17.44
N ARG A 225 -4.63 -16.81 17.04
CA ARG A 225 -4.10 -15.84 16.09
C ARG A 225 -2.79 -15.23 16.61
N TYR A 226 -1.76 -15.24 15.77
CA TYR A 226 -0.49 -14.58 16.03
C TYR A 226 -0.03 -13.80 14.80
N TYR A 227 0.91 -12.89 14.98
CA TYR A 227 1.27 -11.88 13.98
C TYR A 227 2.75 -11.93 13.67
N LEU A 228 3.11 -11.81 12.41
CA LEU A 228 4.47 -11.62 11.96
C LEU A 228 4.63 -10.20 11.44
N LEU A 229 5.59 -9.47 11.99
CA LEU A 229 6.07 -8.19 11.51
C LEU A 229 7.46 -8.36 10.95
N ILE A 230 7.67 -7.91 9.72
CA ILE A 230 8.98 -7.79 9.08
C ILE A 230 9.15 -6.33 8.68
N ILE A 231 10.29 -5.73 9.02
CA ILE A 231 10.63 -4.36 8.63
C ILE A 231 12.04 -4.38 8.05
N GLN A 232 12.16 -3.91 6.82
CA GLN A 232 13.44 -3.67 6.18
C GLN A 232 13.78 -2.17 6.24
N TYR A 233 14.95 -1.89 6.79
CA TYR A 233 15.50 -0.53 6.91
C TYR A 233 16.48 -0.24 5.77
N PRO A 234 16.79 1.04 5.52
CA PRO A 234 17.84 1.40 4.56
C PRO A 234 19.23 0.85 4.91
N ASP A 235 19.50 0.64 6.21
CA ASP A 235 20.77 0.11 6.69
C ASP A 235 20.63 -0.60 8.05
N ASN A 236 21.69 -1.31 8.43
CA ASN A 236 21.78 -2.08 9.67
C ASN A 236 21.87 -1.23 10.95
N THR A 237 22.28 0.03 10.85
CA THR A 237 22.33 0.93 12.01
C THR A 237 20.92 1.31 12.42
N LEU A 238 20.09 1.70 11.46
CA LEU A 238 18.67 2.01 11.68
C LEU A 238 17.88 0.81 12.21
N ALA A 239 18.13 -0.39 11.67
CA ALA A 239 17.52 -1.63 12.18
C ALA A 239 17.91 -1.90 13.64
N GLY A 240 19.19 -1.72 13.98
CA GLY A 240 19.68 -1.88 15.35
C GLY A 240 19.11 -0.85 16.33
N GLU A 241 18.97 0.40 15.91
CA GLU A 241 18.34 1.47 16.71
C GLU A 241 16.86 1.19 16.97
N ALA A 242 16.11 0.80 15.94
CA ALA A 242 14.71 0.41 16.07
C ALA A 242 14.53 -0.76 17.04
N TYR A 243 15.37 -1.80 16.95
CA TYR A 243 15.34 -2.92 17.88
C TYR A 243 15.66 -2.51 19.30
N LYS A 244 16.70 -1.69 19.50
CA LYS A 244 17.07 -1.20 20.83
C LYS A 244 15.92 -0.43 21.46
N ASN A 245 15.31 0.50 20.72
CA ASN A 245 14.22 1.33 21.19
C ASN A 245 12.98 0.48 21.52
N PHE A 246 12.59 -0.42 20.63
CA PHE A 246 11.50 -1.37 20.85
C PHE A 246 11.75 -2.27 22.07
N ALA A 247 12.96 -2.82 22.21
CA ALA A 247 13.30 -3.65 23.36
C ALA A 247 13.26 -2.85 24.68
N GLU A 248 13.71 -1.59 24.69
CA GLU A 248 13.71 -0.74 25.89
C GLU A 248 12.32 -0.39 26.38
N GLN A 249 11.38 -0.20 25.45
CA GLN A 249 10.07 0.35 25.76
C GLN A 249 8.94 -0.69 25.77
N TYR A 250 9.09 -1.81 25.05
CA TYR A 250 8.00 -2.79 24.87
C TYR A 250 8.32 -4.18 25.43
N ALA A 251 9.51 -4.73 25.17
CA ALA A 251 9.85 -6.08 25.61
C ALA A 251 11.35 -6.21 25.99
N PRO A 252 11.78 -5.74 27.17
CA PRO A 252 13.19 -5.73 27.58
C PRO A 252 13.87 -7.09 27.59
N GLU A 253 13.11 -8.16 27.82
CA GLU A 253 13.58 -9.53 27.91
C GLU A 253 14.14 -10.04 26.57
N ILE A 254 13.74 -9.47 25.43
CA ILE A 254 14.25 -9.90 24.12
C ILE A 254 15.75 -9.61 23.95
N LYS A 255 16.31 -8.69 24.76
CA LYS A 255 17.75 -8.38 24.77
C LYS A 255 18.62 -9.56 25.20
N THR A 256 18.08 -10.46 26.02
CA THR A 256 18.83 -11.63 26.51
C THR A 256 18.51 -12.88 25.70
N HIS A 257 17.25 -13.09 25.35
CA HIS A 257 16.78 -14.25 24.58
C HIS A 257 15.84 -13.80 23.45
N PRO A 258 16.02 -14.28 22.21
CA PRO A 258 15.20 -13.83 21.08
C PRO A 258 13.76 -14.33 21.13
N VAL A 259 13.43 -15.27 22.02
CA VAL A 259 12.07 -15.82 22.22
C VAL A 259 11.77 -15.78 23.72
N VAL A 260 10.74 -15.03 24.10
CA VAL A 260 10.39 -14.81 25.51
C VAL A 260 8.87 -14.89 25.70
N LYS A 261 8.46 -15.23 26.93
CA LYS A 261 7.07 -15.27 27.35
C LYS A 261 6.74 -13.99 28.11
N LEU A 262 5.71 -13.27 27.67
CA LEU A 262 5.23 -12.05 28.31
C LEU A 262 4.29 -12.36 29.49
N GLU A 263 3.96 -11.32 30.27
CA GLU A 263 3.11 -11.43 31.47
C GLU A 263 1.69 -11.97 31.16
N ASP A 264 1.17 -11.69 29.96
CA ASP A 264 -0.13 -12.19 29.48
C ASP A 264 -0.11 -13.69 29.10
N GLY A 265 1.05 -14.33 29.22
CA GLY A 265 1.27 -15.73 28.93
C GLY A 265 1.51 -16.06 27.46
N LYS A 266 1.55 -15.06 26.57
CA LYS A 266 1.88 -15.19 25.15
C LYS A 266 3.38 -15.13 24.94
N TRP A 267 3.79 -15.61 23.77
CA TRP A 267 5.18 -15.60 23.33
C TRP A 267 5.40 -14.51 22.30
N ILE A 268 6.52 -13.82 22.46
CA ILE A 268 7.08 -12.89 21.48
C ILE A 268 8.44 -13.45 21.03
N ALA A 269 8.74 -13.33 19.74
CA ALA A 269 10.04 -13.71 19.21
C ALA A 269 10.55 -12.63 18.27
N CYS A 270 11.58 -11.87 18.66
CA CYS A 270 12.14 -10.82 17.82
C CYS A 270 13.64 -11.00 17.60
N LYS A 271 14.13 -10.57 16.44
CA LYS A 271 15.56 -10.47 16.13
C LYS A 271 15.81 -9.43 15.05
N VAL A 272 17.02 -8.85 15.07
CA VAL A 272 17.59 -8.13 13.93
C VAL A 272 18.68 -8.95 13.26
N ASP A 273 18.67 -8.93 11.94
CA ASP A 273 19.74 -9.45 11.10
C ASP A 273 20.01 -8.45 9.96
N HIS A 274 21.22 -7.90 9.91
CA HIS A 274 21.59 -6.81 9.00
C HIS A 274 20.59 -5.64 9.04
N ASP A 275 19.95 -5.31 7.93
CA ASP A 275 18.95 -4.25 7.77
C ASP A 275 17.51 -4.72 8.07
N LEU A 276 17.32 -5.96 8.53
CA LEU A 276 16.02 -6.56 8.76
C LEU A 276 15.69 -6.69 10.25
N PHE A 277 14.54 -6.15 10.66
CA PHE A 277 13.89 -6.48 11.93
C PHE A 277 12.75 -7.47 11.67
N VAL A 278 12.71 -8.54 12.45
CA VAL A 278 11.61 -9.51 12.43
C VAL A 278 11.08 -9.66 13.84
N CYS A 279 9.76 -9.59 14.01
CA CYS A 279 9.14 -9.98 15.26
C CYS A 279 7.82 -10.73 15.09
N VAL A 280 7.64 -11.77 15.90
CA VAL A 280 6.40 -12.54 16.02
C VAL A 280 5.72 -12.20 17.33
N PHE A 281 4.43 -11.83 17.28
CA PHE A 281 3.64 -11.39 18.42
C PHE A 281 2.47 -12.33 18.72
N ASN A 282 2.03 -12.32 19.98
CA ASN A 282 0.80 -13.00 20.44
C ASN A 282 0.78 -14.53 20.18
N ALA A 283 1.94 -15.18 20.09
CA ALA A 283 1.99 -16.62 19.87
C ALA A 283 1.58 -17.39 21.13
N HIS A 284 0.72 -18.40 20.98
CA HIS A 284 0.28 -19.22 22.12
C HIS A 284 1.32 -20.25 22.56
N GLU A 285 2.28 -20.57 21.69
CA GLU A 285 3.29 -21.60 21.89
C GLU A 285 4.66 -21.05 21.46
N GLU A 286 5.68 -21.24 22.30
CA GLU A 286 7.07 -20.84 22.03
C GLU A 286 7.56 -21.33 20.66
N LYS A 287 7.22 -22.60 20.35
CA LYS A 287 7.59 -23.25 19.10
C LYS A 287 7.10 -22.48 17.88
N ASN A 288 5.87 -21.96 17.90
CA ASN A 288 5.31 -21.23 16.76
C ASN A 288 6.04 -19.89 16.56
N ALA A 289 6.30 -19.17 17.65
CA ALA A 289 7.06 -17.91 17.61
C ALA A 289 8.49 -18.12 17.06
N GLY A 290 9.22 -19.07 17.66
CA GLY A 290 10.60 -19.35 17.28
C GLY A 290 10.75 -19.94 15.87
N THR A 291 9.85 -20.83 15.45
CA THR A 291 9.90 -21.43 14.10
C THR A 291 9.61 -20.39 13.04
N LEU A 292 8.60 -19.54 13.25
CA LEU A 292 8.24 -18.52 12.27
C LEU A 292 9.37 -17.48 12.13
N LEU A 293 9.91 -16.98 13.25
CA LEU A 293 11.07 -16.08 13.26
C LEU A 293 12.26 -16.70 12.49
N LYS A 294 12.62 -17.96 12.81
CA LYS A 294 13.73 -18.66 12.17
C LYS A 294 13.54 -18.80 10.66
N THR A 295 12.33 -19.14 10.22
CA THR A 295 12.02 -19.37 8.80
C THR A 295 12.16 -18.09 7.97
N VAL A 296 11.73 -16.95 8.52
CA VAL A 296 11.91 -15.64 7.87
C VAL A 296 13.39 -15.32 7.71
N LEU A 297 14.18 -15.49 8.78
CA LEU A 297 15.61 -15.20 8.75
C LEU A 297 16.37 -16.11 7.79
N GLU A 298 16.03 -17.41 7.73
CA GLU A 298 16.61 -18.34 6.76
C GLU A 298 16.30 -17.92 5.30
N LYS A 299 15.06 -17.52 5.02
CA LYS A 299 14.67 -16.98 3.69
C LYS A 299 15.44 -15.70 3.35
N TYR A 300 15.61 -14.80 4.31
CA TYR A 300 16.35 -13.56 4.14
C TYR A 300 17.84 -13.83 3.85
N SER A 301 18.50 -14.68 4.62
CA SER A 301 19.92 -15.02 4.40
C SER A 301 20.16 -15.61 3.00
N LEU A 302 19.25 -16.47 2.51
CA LEU A 302 19.34 -17.06 1.17
C LEU A 302 19.15 -16.06 0.02
N SER A 303 18.55 -14.90 0.28
CA SER A 303 18.37 -13.85 -0.74
C SER A 303 19.58 -12.91 -0.88
N GLY A 304 20.49 -12.93 0.09
CA GLY A 304 21.73 -12.15 0.06
C GLY A 304 22.95 -12.90 -0.54
N GLU A 305 22.79 -14.18 -0.87
CA GLU A 305 23.81 -15.01 -1.57
C GLU A 305 23.64 -14.93 -3.10
#